data_AF-A0A5C7PTX3-F1
#
_entry.id   AF-A0A5C7PTX3-F1
#
_cell.length_a   1.000
_cell.length_b   1.000
_cell.length_c   1.000
_cell.angle_alpha   90.00
_cell.angle_beta   90.00
_cell.angle_gamma   90.00
#
_symmetry.space_group_name_H-M   'P 1'
#
loop_
_entity.id
_entity.type
_entity.pdbx_description
1 polymer ?
#
loop_
_entity_poly.entity_id
_entity_poly.type
_entity_poly.pdbx_seq_one_letter_code
_entity_poly.pdbx_strand_id
1 'polypeptide(L)'
;MSAPAPKSEFTVDIDYTDADTGKKYEGSFTFKYSLSMADTAAIGRVRRQIMGGNPIVSMQDEADYLLAQCQAEIPVRAIAPIPAFWAAKQGDDLPPDLIREIGTKMLSEVQKVREQRAAQAEQARAQMRKAQS
;
A
#
# COMPACT_ATOMS: atom_id res chain seq x y z
N MET A 1 1.62 26.01 19.06
CA MET A 1 2.26 25.62 17.79
C MET A 1 1.49 24.44 17.24
N SER A 2 0.82 24.59 16.10
CA SER A 2 0.08 23.48 15.47
C SER A 2 1.08 22.49 14.90
N ALA A 3 0.94 21.21 15.24
CA ALA A 3 1.72 20.16 14.60
C ALA A 3 1.48 20.20 13.09
N PRO A 4 2.51 20.01 12.24
CA PRO A 4 2.31 19.91 10.81
C PRO A 4 1.27 18.82 10.54
N ALA A 5 0.30 19.11 9.66
CA ALA A 5 -0.67 18.11 9.24
C ALA A 5 0.11 16.87 8.77
N PRO A 6 -0.24 15.66 9.24
CA PRO A 6 0.46 14.47 8.81
C PRO A 6 0.41 14.42 7.29
N LYS A 7 1.57 14.23 6.65
CA LYS A 7 1.66 14.13 5.19
C LYS A 7 0.58 13.14 4.73
N SER A 8 -0.22 13.54 3.75
CA SER A 8 -1.27 12.70 3.17
C SER A 8 -0.69 11.61 2.28
N GLU A 9 0.62 11.68 2.01
CA GLU A 9 1.31 10.89 1.00
C GLU A 9 2.71 10.45 1.45
N PHE A 10 3.18 9.36 0.86
CA PHE A 10 4.54 8.86 1.01
C PHE A 10 5.08 8.31 -0.28
N THR A 11 6.40 8.25 -0.35
CA THR A 11 7.11 7.73 -1.50
C THR A 11 7.87 6.48 -1.10
N VAL A 12 7.81 5.46 -1.95
CA VAL A 12 8.68 4.27 -1.83
C VAL A 12 9.51 4.16 -3.10
N ASP A 13 10.78 3.87 -2.92
CA ASP A 13 11.71 3.65 -4.01
C ASP A 13 11.86 2.15 -4.28
N ILE A 14 11.85 1.80 -5.56
CA ILE A 14 11.98 0.44 -6.07
C ILE A 14 13.28 0.35 -6.84
N ASP A 15 14.09 -0.64 -6.47
CA ASP A 15 15.25 -1.10 -7.23
C ASP A 15 15.20 -2.63 -7.17
N TYR A 16 14.61 -3.21 -8.21
CA TYR A 16 14.40 -4.65 -8.32
C TYR A 16 14.99 -5.15 -9.62
N THR A 17 15.68 -6.29 -9.57
CA THR A 17 16.17 -7.00 -10.76
C THR A 17 15.52 -8.37 -10.80
N ASP A 18 14.83 -8.65 -11.89
CA ASP A 18 14.20 -9.94 -12.13
C ASP A 18 15.26 -11.02 -12.33
N ALA A 19 15.21 -12.08 -11.52
CA ALA A 19 16.24 -13.11 -11.50
C ALA A 19 16.25 -13.99 -12.77
N ASP A 20 15.09 -14.16 -13.41
CA ASP A 20 14.93 -15.05 -14.56
C ASP A 20 15.32 -14.37 -15.87
N THR A 21 15.01 -13.09 -15.99
CA THR A 21 15.20 -12.30 -17.21
C THR A 21 16.35 -11.31 -17.13
N GLY A 22 16.87 -11.03 -15.93
CA GLY A 22 17.87 -9.98 -15.67
C GLY A 22 17.34 -8.56 -15.88
N LYS A 23 16.03 -8.39 -16.10
CA LYS A 23 15.42 -7.09 -16.36
C LYS A 23 15.36 -6.26 -15.07
N LYS A 24 15.88 -5.03 -15.14
CA LYS A 24 15.85 -4.07 -14.03
C LYS A 24 14.58 -3.23 -14.05
N TYR A 25 14.00 -3.03 -12.87
CA TYR A 25 12.84 -2.19 -12.57
C TYR A 25 13.24 -1.18 -11.51
N GLU A 26 13.39 0.08 -11.92
CA GLU A 26 13.82 1.17 -11.03
C GLU A 26 12.85 2.35 -11.15
N GLY A 27 12.42 2.87 -10.00
CA GLY A 27 11.56 4.05 -9.95
C GLY A 27 10.85 4.22 -8.61
N SER A 28 10.23 5.39 -8.44
CA SER A 28 9.56 5.78 -7.19
C SER A 28 8.05 5.79 -7.35
N PHE A 29 7.34 5.20 -6.40
CA PHE A 29 5.90 5.33 -6.29
C PHE A 29 5.53 6.33 -5.20
N THR A 30 4.64 7.27 -5.50
CA THR A 30 3.99 8.09 -4.49
C THR A 30 2.59 7.55 -4.20
N PHE A 31 2.25 7.39 -2.93
CA PHE A 31 1.01 6.77 -2.45
C PHE A 31 0.29 7.67 -1.47
N LYS A 32 -1.06 7.69 -1.52
CA LYS A 32 -1.87 8.26 -0.44
C LYS A 32 -1.91 7.34 0.78
N TYR A 33 -1.78 7.95 1.96
CA TYR A 33 -1.94 7.27 3.26
C TYR A 33 -3.40 6.95 3.56
N SER A 34 -4.27 7.93 3.35
CA SER A 34 -5.67 7.86 3.72
C SER A 34 -6.51 7.40 2.53
N LEU A 35 -7.29 6.36 2.76
CA LEU A 35 -8.30 5.89 1.81
C LEU A 35 -9.67 6.37 2.24
N SER A 36 -10.47 6.79 1.26
CA SER A 36 -11.90 6.97 1.47
C SER A 36 -12.63 5.63 1.58
N MET A 37 -13.89 5.64 2.02
CA MET A 37 -14.71 4.43 1.95
C MET A 37 -14.89 3.93 0.51
N ALA A 38 -14.95 4.86 -0.46
CA ALA A 38 -15.05 4.53 -1.88
C ALA A 38 -13.78 3.81 -2.39
N ASP A 39 -12.60 4.27 -1.97
CA ASP A 39 -11.32 3.62 -2.30
C ASP A 39 -11.24 2.21 -1.70
N THR A 40 -11.64 2.07 -0.44
CA THR A 40 -11.66 0.77 0.26
C THR A 40 -12.60 -0.20 -0.44
N ALA A 41 -13.77 0.27 -0.88
CA ALA A 41 -14.71 -0.52 -1.66
C ALA A 41 -14.14 -0.89 -3.05
N ALA A 42 -13.36 0.00 -3.68
CA ALA A 42 -12.69 -0.26 -4.95
C ALA A 42 -11.67 -1.39 -4.83
N ILE A 43 -10.82 -1.37 -3.80
CA ILE A 43 -9.87 -2.48 -3.50
C ILE A 43 -10.62 -3.80 -3.40
N GLY A 44 -11.70 -3.85 -2.63
CA GLY A 44 -12.51 -5.06 -2.47
C GLY A 44 -13.14 -5.55 -3.79
N ARG A 45 -13.52 -4.64 -4.69
CA ARG A 45 -14.03 -5.00 -6.03
C ARG A 45 -12.93 -5.55 -6.92
N VAL A 46 -11.80 -4.86 -7.06
CA VAL A 46 -10.66 -5.28 -7.90
C VAL A 46 -10.14 -6.64 -7.44
N ARG A 47 -9.98 -6.83 -6.13
CA ARG A 47 -9.53 -8.10 -5.56
C ARG A 47 -10.46 -9.27 -5.90
N ARG A 48 -11.79 -9.06 -5.90
CA ARG A 48 -12.77 -10.09 -6.32
C ARG A 48 -12.75 -10.33 -7.83
N GLN A 49 -12.39 -9.33 -8.63
CA GLN A 49 -12.20 -9.54 -10.07
C GLN A 49 -10.98 -10.42 -10.34
N ILE A 50 -9.89 -10.20 -9.61
CA ILE A 50 -8.66 -11.00 -9.72
C ILE A 50 -8.88 -12.42 -9.22
N MET A 51 -9.44 -12.60 -8.01
CA MET A 51 -9.58 -13.91 -7.36
C MET A 51 -10.87 -14.67 -7.68
N GLY A 52 -11.84 -14.05 -8.36
CA GLY A 52 -13.17 -14.61 -8.58
C GLY A 52 -14.14 -14.40 -7.40
N GLY A 53 -15.38 -14.88 -7.59
CA GLY A 53 -16.55 -14.52 -6.76
C GLY A 53 -16.49 -14.92 -5.29
N ASN A 54 -15.59 -15.84 -4.89
CA ASN A 54 -15.48 -16.28 -3.50
C ASN A 54 -14.02 -16.54 -3.06
N PRO A 55 -13.28 -15.49 -2.64
CA PRO A 55 -11.84 -15.57 -2.38
C PRO A 55 -11.44 -16.44 -1.17
N ILE A 56 -12.41 -16.85 -0.34
CA ILE A 56 -12.18 -17.74 0.82
C ILE A 56 -12.13 -19.21 0.38
N VAL A 57 -12.78 -19.56 -0.74
CA VAL A 57 -12.92 -20.96 -1.20
C VAL A 57 -11.84 -21.35 -2.20
N SER A 58 -11.18 -20.38 -2.85
CA SER A 58 -10.01 -20.58 -3.71
C SER A 58 -8.67 -20.59 -2.95
N MET A 59 -8.70 -20.58 -1.61
CA MET A 59 -7.50 -20.52 -0.76
C MET A 59 -6.75 -21.85 -0.76
N GLN A 60 -5.86 -22.03 -1.73
CA GLN A 60 -4.82 -23.07 -1.69
C GLN A 60 -3.41 -22.50 -1.47
N ASP A 61 -3.18 -21.20 -1.75
CA ASP A 61 -1.87 -20.56 -1.57
C ASP A 61 -1.98 -19.15 -0.96
N GLU A 62 -1.27 -18.90 0.14
CA GLU A 62 -1.15 -17.60 0.80
C GLU A 62 -0.43 -16.58 -0.08
N ALA A 63 0.50 -17.03 -0.93
CA ALA A 63 1.25 -16.18 -1.85
C ALA A 63 0.34 -15.54 -2.91
N ASP A 64 -0.63 -16.28 -3.44
CA ASP A 64 -1.60 -15.80 -4.43
C ASP A 64 -2.55 -14.75 -3.82
N TYR A 65 -2.98 -14.98 -2.58
CA TYR A 65 -3.80 -14.01 -1.85
C TYR A 65 -3.06 -12.68 -1.65
N LEU A 66 -1.80 -12.75 -1.19
CA LEU A 66 -0.96 -11.57 -0.98
C LEU A 66 -0.70 -10.83 -2.30
N LEU A 67 -0.47 -11.57 -3.39
CA LEU A 67 -0.28 -11.01 -4.72
C LEU A 67 -1.54 -10.25 -5.18
N ALA A 68 -2.71 -10.88 -5.09
CA ALA A 68 -3.99 -10.27 -5.46
C ALA A 68 -4.32 -9.04 -4.58
N GLN A 69 -3.95 -9.08 -3.29
CA GLN A 69 -4.08 -7.93 -2.40
C GLN A 69 -3.19 -6.76 -2.87
N CYS A 70 -1.92 -7.02 -3.21
CA CYS A 70 -1.00 -6.00 -3.71
C CYS A 70 -1.49 -5.39 -5.03
N GLN A 71 -1.90 -6.23 -5.98
CA GLN A 71 -2.45 -5.79 -7.27
C GLN A 71 -3.73 -4.96 -7.12
N ALA A 72 -4.54 -5.19 -6.08
CA ALA A 72 -5.72 -4.38 -5.81
C ALA A 72 -5.40 -3.06 -5.08
N GLU A 73 -4.41 -3.04 -4.17
CA GLU A 73 -4.11 -1.86 -3.35
C GLU A 73 -3.25 -0.81 -4.06
N ILE A 74 -2.20 -1.24 -4.76
CA ILE A 74 -1.22 -0.33 -5.40
C ILE A 74 -1.91 0.66 -6.36
N PRO A 75 -2.74 0.25 -7.34
CA PRO A 75 -3.34 1.20 -8.29
C PRO A 75 -4.35 2.14 -7.64
N VAL A 76 -4.99 1.74 -6.53
CA VAL A 76 -5.95 2.60 -5.82
C VAL A 76 -5.23 3.66 -4.97
N ARG A 77 -4.03 3.34 -4.47
CA ARG A 77 -3.24 4.24 -3.62
C ARG A 77 -2.26 5.10 -4.41
N ALA A 78 -1.75 4.64 -5.55
CA ALA A 78 -0.71 5.32 -6.31
C ALA A 78 -1.21 6.65 -6.86
N ILE A 79 -0.36 7.67 -6.78
CA ILE A 79 -0.58 9.01 -7.31
C ILE A 79 0.51 9.28 -8.35
N ALA A 80 0.15 10.02 -9.40
CA ALA A 80 1.11 10.44 -10.41
C ALA A 80 2.21 11.34 -9.81
N PRO A 81 3.46 11.26 -10.31
CA PRO A 81 3.90 10.39 -11.40
C PRO A 81 4.11 8.93 -10.95
N ILE A 82 3.68 8.00 -11.79
CA ILE A 82 3.87 6.56 -11.58
C ILE A 82 5.03 6.10 -12.49
N PRO A 83 5.93 5.21 -12.04
CA PRO A 83 7.00 4.68 -12.88
C PRO A 83 6.49 4.07 -14.18
N ALA A 84 7.20 4.31 -15.28
CA ALA A 84 6.78 3.87 -16.61
C ALA A 84 6.56 2.35 -16.72
N PHE A 85 7.34 1.56 -15.96
CA PHE A 85 7.19 0.10 -15.96
C PHE A 85 5.85 -0.37 -15.38
N TRP A 86 5.22 0.41 -14.50
CA TRP A 86 3.91 0.09 -13.92
C TRP A 86 2.77 0.21 -14.93
N ALA A 87 2.97 0.98 -16.01
CA ALA A 87 1.96 1.19 -17.04
C ALA A 87 1.70 -0.05 -17.92
N ALA A 88 2.52 -1.10 -17.83
CA ALA A 88 2.26 -2.39 -18.49
C ALA A 88 1.03 -3.06 -17.85
N LYS A 89 -0.17 -2.65 -18.32
CA LYS A 89 -1.52 -3.10 -17.88
C LYS A 89 -1.70 -3.29 -16.36
N GLN A 90 -1.00 -2.47 -15.58
CA GLN A 90 -1.07 -2.31 -14.11
C GLN A 90 -0.86 -3.58 -13.25
N GLY A 91 0.01 -4.48 -13.70
CA GLY A 91 0.62 -5.49 -12.81
C GLY A 91 0.58 -6.91 -13.33
N ASP A 92 -0.27 -7.24 -14.30
CA ASP A 92 -0.39 -8.63 -14.78
C ASP A 92 0.85 -9.11 -15.55
N ASP A 93 1.57 -8.19 -16.21
CA ASP A 93 2.81 -8.48 -16.95
C ASP A 93 4.08 -8.25 -16.10
N LEU A 94 3.93 -7.95 -14.80
CA LEU A 94 5.06 -7.71 -13.90
C LEU A 94 5.43 -8.96 -13.12
N PRO A 95 6.72 -9.14 -12.78
CA PRO A 95 7.15 -10.25 -11.93
C PRO A 95 6.39 -10.23 -10.58
N PRO A 96 5.85 -11.38 -10.11
CA PRO A 96 5.10 -11.43 -8.85
C PRO A 96 5.89 -10.91 -7.65
N ASP A 97 7.20 -11.17 -7.62
CA ASP A 97 8.09 -10.74 -6.54
C ASP A 97 8.29 -9.22 -6.52
N LEU A 98 8.32 -8.57 -7.69
CA LEU A 98 8.32 -7.11 -7.80
C LEU A 98 7.04 -6.52 -7.19
N ILE A 99 5.89 -7.10 -7.52
CA ILE A 99 4.59 -6.64 -7.00
C ILE A 99 4.55 -6.80 -5.48
N ARG A 100 5.05 -7.92 -4.97
CA ARG A 100 5.16 -8.18 -3.52
C ARG A 100 6.11 -7.21 -2.84
N GLU A 101 7.24 -6.88 -3.45
CA GLU A 101 8.19 -5.89 -2.92
C GLU A 101 7.54 -4.51 -2.79
N ILE A 102 6.88 -4.03 -3.86
CA ILE A 102 6.17 -2.74 -3.85
C ILE A 102 5.11 -2.73 -2.74
N GLY A 103 4.28 -3.78 -2.68
CA GLY A 103 3.23 -3.91 -1.67
C GLY A 103 3.77 -3.94 -0.24
N THR A 104 4.87 -4.67 0.00
CA THR A 104 5.51 -4.76 1.33
C THR A 104 6.06 -3.42 1.78
N LYS A 105 6.79 -2.71 0.92
CA LYS A 105 7.30 -1.36 1.23
C LYS A 105 6.15 -0.39 1.50
N MET A 106 5.09 -0.45 0.69
CA MET A 106 3.91 0.38 0.85
C MET A 106 3.21 0.15 2.21
N LEU A 107 2.95 -1.10 2.58
CA LEU A 107 2.30 -1.43 3.84
C LEU A 107 3.14 -1.07 5.06
N SER A 108 4.48 -1.20 4.96
CA SER A 108 5.41 -0.80 6.02
C SER A 108 5.31 0.70 6.33
N GLU A 109 5.27 1.57 5.31
CA GLU A 109 5.11 3.02 5.51
C GLU A 109 3.74 3.36 6.13
N VAL A 110 2.67 2.71 5.67
CA VAL A 110 1.33 2.90 6.26
C VAL A 110 1.31 2.50 7.74
N GLN A 111 1.97 1.40 8.10
CA GLN A 111 2.04 0.92 9.47
C GLN A 111 2.81 1.89 10.38
N LYS A 112 3.97 2.38 9.94
CA LYS A 112 4.74 3.40 10.68
C LYS A 112 3.90 4.63 11.02
N VAL A 113 3.11 5.13 10.07
CA VAL A 113 2.25 6.30 10.32
C VAL A 113 1.10 5.99 11.28
N ARG A 114 0.52 4.79 11.22
CA ARG A 114 -0.51 4.37 12.18
C ARG A 114 0.03 4.35 13.60
N GLU A 115 1.23 3.79 13.79
CA GLU A 115 1.91 3.75 15.08
C GLU A 115 2.23 5.16 15.61
N GLN A 116 2.74 6.04 14.75
CA GLN A 116 2.97 7.45 15.10
C GLN A 116 1.69 8.16 15.54
N ARG A 117 0.58 7.96 14.82
CA ARG A 117 -0.72 8.56 15.18
C ARG A 117 -1.28 8.00 16.49
N ALA A 118 -1.12 6.70 16.73
CA ALA A 118 -1.51 6.08 18.00
C ALA A 118 -0.72 6.69 19.17
N ALA A 119 0.60 6.86 19.02
CA ALA A 119 1.44 7.49 20.03
C ALA A 119 1.04 8.96 20.29
N GLN A 120 0.75 9.73 19.24
CA GLN A 120 0.27 11.11 19.37
C GLN A 120 -1.08 11.20 20.10
N ALA A 121 -2.00 10.27 19.82
CA ALA A 121 -3.29 10.21 20.50
C ALA A 121 -3.15 9.92 22.00
N GLU A 122 -2.25 9.00 22.37
CA GLU A 122 -1.96 8.71 23.78
C GLU A 122 -1.30 9.90 24.50
N GLN A 123 -0.37 10.59 23.84
CA GLN A 123 0.23 11.82 24.39
C GLN A 123 -0.83 12.91 24.62
N ALA A 124 -1.73 13.13 23.65
CA ALA A 124 -2.81 14.10 23.78
C ALA A 124 -3.77 13.74 24.94
N ARG A 125 -4.14 12.44 25.07
CA ARG A 125 -4.94 11.95 26.20
C ARG A 125 -4.27 12.19 27.54
N ALA A 126 -2.96 11.94 27.65
CA ALA A 126 -2.19 12.18 28.87
C ALA A 126 -2.12 13.66 29.23
N GLN A 127 -1.96 14.55 28.24
CA GLN A 127 -1.97 16.00 28.45
C GLN A 127 -3.34 16.49 28.94
N MET A 128 -4.44 16.02 28.36
CA MET A 128 -5.78 16.39 28.82
C MET A 128 -6.07 15.93 30.25
N ARG A 129 -5.62 14.72 30.63
CA ARG A 129 -5.74 14.24 32.02
C ARG A 129 -4.99 15.12 33.00
N LYS A 130 -3.77 15.57 32.66
CA LYS A 130 -2.98 16.50 33.48
C LYS A 130 -3.58 17.89 33.58
N ALA A 131 -4.32 18.34 32.56
CA ALA A 131 -4.99 19.64 32.57
C ALA A 131 -6.29 19.65 33.40
N GLN A 132 -6.80 18.47 33.78
CA GLN A 132 -8.01 18.30 34.60
C GLN A 132 -7.72 17.99 36.07
N SER A 133 -6.43 17.81 36.42
CA SER A 133 -5.92 17.58 37.79
C SER A 133 -5.24 18.84 38.32
#